data_AF-A0A5C5WPF8-F1
#
_entry.id   AF-A0A5C5WPF8-F1
#
_cell.length_a   1.000
_cell.length_b   1.000
_cell.length_c   1.000
_cell.angle_alpha   90.00
_cell.angle_beta   90.00
_cell.angle_gamma   90.00
#
_symmetry.space_group_name_H-M   'P 1'
#
loop_
_entity.id
_entity.type
_entity.pdbx_description
1 polymer ?
#
loop_
_entity_poly.entity_id
_entity_poly.type
_entity_poly.pdbx_seq_one_letter_code
_entity_poly.pdbx_strand_id
1 'polypeptide(L)'
;MVAPSRSGRLNLDVRRKAQQSIVVMVLRILHDAWPATIADAGVDRTTNEDTITNVLRWKMNDAKKQIDPVPQIRFEREAQSDDPELDTPIGLIDIKILYTMNDETYLTMECKRITSTENSLALKYVRNGVNRFTSGKYGPRHAFGIVTGYVTCGDPDACAERVGKTLAREPVPETGYDSEFGWRVDDELIKGTRHYRTQHSQTALTNTIELIHAFVSLN
;
A
#
# COMPACT_ATOMS: atom_id res chain seq x y z
N MET A 1 36.39 11.08 -2.70
CA MET A 1 35.05 10.89 -2.10
C MET A 1 34.31 12.21 -2.18
N VAL A 2 33.44 12.39 -3.17
CA VAL A 2 32.67 13.64 -3.33
C VAL A 2 31.44 13.52 -2.43
N ALA A 3 31.31 14.42 -1.46
CA ALA A 3 30.12 14.47 -0.62
C ALA A 3 28.88 14.75 -1.51
N PRO A 4 27.75 14.05 -1.29
CA PRO A 4 26.55 14.29 -2.09
C PRO A 4 26.10 15.75 -1.96
N SER A 5 25.73 16.36 -3.09
CA SER A 5 25.37 17.78 -3.13
C SER A 5 24.18 18.08 -2.23
N ARG A 6 24.24 19.18 -1.47
CA ARG A 6 23.14 19.63 -0.61
C ARG A 6 21.86 19.88 -1.41
N SER A 7 21.96 20.30 -2.67
CA SER A 7 20.80 20.51 -3.55
C SER A 7 20.07 19.22 -3.93
N GLY A 8 20.80 18.10 -4.10
CA GLY A 8 20.20 16.80 -4.37
C GLY A 8 19.40 16.25 -3.19
N ARG A 9 19.93 16.40 -1.96
CA ARG A 9 19.24 15.98 -0.72
C ARG A 9 17.97 16.79 -0.45
N LEU A 10 18.03 18.12 -0.59
CA LEU A 10 16.85 18.99 -0.42
C LEU A 10 15.71 18.63 -1.40
N ASN A 11 16.02 18.22 -2.63
CA ASN A 11 15.02 17.80 -3.61
C ASN A 11 14.34 16.47 -3.22
N LEU A 12 15.11 15.51 -2.70
CA LEU A 12 14.59 14.23 -2.21
C LEU A 12 13.66 14.40 -1.01
N ASP A 13 14.03 15.24 -0.04
CA ASP A 13 13.21 15.50 1.15
C ASP A 13 11.88 16.16 0.78
N VAL A 14 11.89 17.09 -0.18
CA VAL A 14 10.66 17.75 -0.69
C VAL A 14 9.77 16.73 -1.40
N ARG A 15 10.32 15.89 -2.29
CA ARG A 15 9.57 14.83 -2.98
C ARG A 15 8.96 13.84 -1.99
N ARG A 16 9.73 13.43 -0.99
CA ARG A 16 9.28 12.53 0.07
C ARG A 16 8.11 13.13 0.85
N LYS A 17 8.22 14.40 1.29
CA LYS A 17 7.13 15.09 1.98
C LYS A 17 5.87 15.22 1.11
N ALA A 18 6.04 15.55 -0.17
CA ALA A 18 4.92 15.61 -1.10
C ALA A 18 4.23 14.25 -1.25
N GLN A 19 5.01 13.17 -1.43
CA GLN A 19 4.46 11.81 -1.53
C GLN A 19 3.79 11.38 -0.21
N GLN A 20 4.31 11.77 0.95
CA GLN A 20 3.67 11.53 2.23
C GLN A 20 2.30 12.21 2.34
N SER A 21 2.17 13.46 1.87
CA SER A 21 0.87 14.15 1.82
C SER A 21 -0.13 13.42 0.90
N ILE A 22 0.35 12.84 -0.21
CA ILE A 22 -0.49 12.00 -1.08
C ILE A 22 -0.92 10.73 -0.36
N VAL A 23 -0.03 10.05 0.36
CA VAL A 23 -0.38 8.86 1.16
C VAL A 23 -1.49 9.18 2.16
N VAL A 24 -1.36 10.29 2.91
CA VAL A 24 -2.38 10.76 3.85
C VAL A 24 -3.72 10.99 3.15
N MET A 25 -3.71 11.69 2.01
CA MET A 25 -4.94 11.94 1.22
C MET A 25 -5.59 10.64 0.75
N VAL A 26 -4.80 9.69 0.25
CA VAL A 26 -5.30 8.40 -0.24
C VAL A 26 -5.86 7.53 0.88
N LEU A 27 -5.21 7.49 2.05
CA LEU A 27 -5.72 6.75 3.20
C LEU A 27 -7.00 7.37 3.76
N ARG A 28 -7.12 8.71 3.76
CA ARG A 28 -8.38 9.37 4.09
C ARG A 28 -9.50 8.95 3.13
N ILE A 29 -9.24 8.99 1.82
CA ILE A 29 -10.21 8.57 0.80
C ILE A 29 -10.57 7.09 0.95
N LEU A 30 -9.61 6.22 1.27
CA LEU A 30 -9.84 4.80 1.57
C LEU A 30 -10.83 4.63 2.74
N HIS A 31 -10.57 5.29 3.87
CA HIS A 31 -11.43 5.19 5.05
C HIS A 31 -12.80 5.82 4.84
N ASP A 32 -12.89 6.96 4.13
CA ASP A 32 -14.17 7.59 3.78
C ASP A 32 -15.00 6.72 2.82
N ALA A 33 -14.35 5.96 1.94
CA ALA A 33 -15.00 5.05 0.99
C ALA A 33 -15.44 3.72 1.62
N TRP A 34 -14.72 3.25 2.64
CA TRP A 34 -14.89 1.90 3.17
C TRP A 34 -16.32 1.57 3.64
N PRO A 35 -17.05 2.44 4.37
CA PRO A 35 -18.44 2.18 4.75
C PRO A 35 -19.35 1.90 3.55
N ALA A 36 -19.16 2.62 2.44
CA ALA A 36 -19.93 2.41 1.22
C ALA A 36 -19.48 1.16 0.44
N THR A 37 -18.23 0.74 0.61
CA THR A 37 -17.70 -0.52 0.04
C THR A 37 -18.33 -1.74 0.71
N ILE A 38 -18.38 -1.77 2.04
CA ILE A 38 -18.94 -2.91 2.80
C ILE A 38 -20.47 -2.92 2.87
N ALA A 39 -21.12 -1.83 2.49
CA ALA A 39 -22.57 -1.75 2.29
C ALA A 39 -23.00 -2.20 0.88
N ASP A 40 -22.06 -2.42 -0.03
CA ASP A 40 -22.36 -2.90 -1.38
C ASP A 40 -22.81 -4.37 -1.33
N ALA A 41 -23.94 -4.68 -1.96
CA ALA A 41 -24.55 -6.01 -1.86
C ALA A 41 -23.68 -7.15 -2.42
N GLY A 42 -22.66 -6.83 -3.23
CA GLY A 42 -21.69 -7.80 -3.75
C GLY A 42 -20.51 -8.09 -2.82
N VAL A 43 -20.44 -7.44 -1.65
CA VAL A 43 -19.29 -7.52 -0.74
C VAL A 43 -19.68 -8.17 0.58
N ASP A 44 -19.12 -9.34 0.84
CA ASP A 44 -19.18 -10.04 2.12
C ASP A 44 -17.82 -10.70 2.45
N ARG A 45 -17.76 -11.43 3.57
CA ARG A 45 -16.54 -12.09 4.05
C ARG A 45 -16.00 -13.17 3.12
N THR A 46 -16.84 -13.70 2.23
CA THR A 46 -16.52 -14.74 1.25
C THR A 46 -16.08 -14.17 -0.10
N THR A 47 -16.42 -12.91 -0.39
CA THR A 47 -16.03 -12.21 -1.62
C THR A 47 -14.52 -12.26 -1.83
N ASN A 48 -14.10 -12.51 -3.08
CA ASN A 48 -12.69 -12.55 -3.45
C ASN A 48 -12.06 -11.14 -3.48
N GLU A 49 -10.74 -11.12 -3.37
CA GLU A 49 -9.91 -9.91 -3.28
C GLU A 49 -10.18 -8.93 -4.44
N ASP A 50 -10.11 -9.40 -5.68
CA ASP A 50 -10.24 -8.58 -6.88
C ASP A 50 -11.61 -7.89 -6.97
N THR A 51 -12.66 -8.59 -6.54
CA THR A 51 -14.03 -8.06 -6.51
C THR A 51 -14.15 -6.96 -5.46
N ILE A 52 -13.62 -7.17 -4.25
CA ILE A 52 -13.61 -6.15 -3.20
C ILE A 52 -12.81 -4.92 -3.68
N THR A 53 -11.62 -5.13 -4.25
CA THR A 53 -10.75 -4.09 -4.79
C THR A 53 -11.45 -3.27 -5.87
N ASN A 54 -12.19 -3.91 -6.78
CA ASN A 54 -12.94 -3.21 -7.83
C ASN A 54 -14.05 -2.31 -7.25
N VAL A 55 -14.82 -2.82 -6.29
CA VAL A 55 -15.85 -2.01 -5.60
C VAL A 55 -15.19 -0.85 -4.86
N LEU A 56 -14.15 -1.13 -4.07
CA LEU A 56 -13.40 -0.13 -3.32
C LEU A 56 -12.91 1.01 -4.23
N ARG A 57 -12.28 0.69 -5.36
CA ARG A 57 -11.75 1.69 -6.30
C ARG A 57 -12.83 2.65 -6.81
N TRP A 58 -14.04 2.17 -7.07
CA TRP A 58 -15.16 3.05 -7.44
C TRP A 58 -15.64 3.91 -6.28
N LYS A 59 -15.82 3.32 -5.07
CA LYS A 59 -16.22 4.09 -3.88
C LYS A 59 -15.17 5.13 -3.49
N MET A 60 -13.88 4.85 -3.64
CA MET A 60 -12.79 5.81 -3.47
C MET A 60 -12.90 6.97 -4.46
N ASN A 61 -13.25 6.69 -5.72
CA ASN A 61 -13.47 7.75 -6.70
C ASN A 61 -14.67 8.64 -6.35
N ASP A 62 -15.72 8.07 -5.76
CA ASP A 62 -16.89 8.84 -5.31
C ASP A 62 -16.60 9.63 -4.03
N ALA A 63 -15.91 9.05 -3.06
CA ALA A 63 -15.45 9.74 -1.85
C ALA A 63 -14.52 10.92 -2.19
N LYS A 64 -13.59 10.73 -3.13
CA LYS A 64 -12.71 11.80 -3.63
C LYS A 64 -13.50 13.01 -4.17
N LYS A 65 -14.63 12.79 -4.87
CA LYS A 65 -15.45 13.89 -5.42
C LYS A 65 -16.14 14.72 -4.33
N GLN A 66 -16.22 14.23 -3.10
CA GLN A 66 -16.81 14.95 -1.97
C GLN A 66 -15.81 15.88 -1.26
N ILE A 67 -14.52 15.81 -1.61
CA ILE A 67 -13.47 16.67 -1.04
C ILE A 67 -13.43 17.99 -1.83
N ASP A 68 -13.36 19.12 -1.13
CA ASP A 68 -13.27 20.46 -1.74
C ASP A 68 -11.92 21.13 -1.38
N PRO A 69 -11.11 21.55 -2.38
CA PRO A 69 -11.28 21.28 -3.81
C PRO A 69 -11.06 19.79 -4.13
N VAL A 70 -11.72 19.31 -5.19
CA VAL A 70 -11.59 17.91 -5.64
C VAL A 70 -10.12 17.62 -5.94
N PRO A 71 -9.48 16.66 -5.24
CA PRO A 71 -8.09 16.33 -5.48
C PRO A 71 -7.88 15.82 -6.91
N GLN A 72 -6.81 16.28 -7.55
CA GLN A 72 -6.38 15.81 -8.88
C GLN A 72 -5.69 14.44 -8.78
N ILE A 73 -6.43 13.45 -8.28
CA ILE A 73 -6.00 12.07 -8.10
C ILE A 73 -6.85 11.15 -8.96
N ARG A 74 -6.22 10.20 -9.66
CA ARG A 74 -6.91 9.13 -10.40
C ARG A 74 -6.59 7.77 -9.80
N PHE A 75 -7.61 6.91 -9.73
CA PHE A 75 -7.48 5.52 -9.29
C PHE A 75 -7.67 4.60 -10.50
N GLU A 76 -6.63 3.85 -10.83
CA GLU A 76 -6.60 2.88 -11.93
C GLU A 76 -6.45 1.47 -11.36
N ARG A 77 -7.25 0.51 -11.88
CA ARG A 77 -7.26 -0.88 -11.42
C ARG A 77 -6.45 -1.73 -12.40
N GLU A 78 -5.74 -2.74 -11.88
CA GLU A 78 -4.98 -3.70 -12.69
C GLU A 78 -4.06 -2.99 -13.69
N ALA A 79 -3.46 -1.88 -13.28
CA ALA A 79 -2.49 -1.20 -14.10
C ALA A 79 -1.28 -2.14 -14.28
N GLN A 80 -0.95 -2.41 -15.53
CA GLN A 80 0.17 -3.28 -15.86
C GLN A 80 1.47 -2.64 -15.33
N SER A 81 2.20 -3.41 -14.53
CA SER A 81 3.60 -3.10 -14.25
C SER A 81 4.43 -3.78 -15.34
N ASP A 82 5.13 -2.97 -16.12
CA ASP A 82 5.98 -3.41 -17.22
C ASP A 82 7.40 -2.94 -16.98
N ASP A 83 8.33 -3.77 -17.43
CA ASP A 83 9.72 -3.39 -17.63
C ASP A 83 10.01 -3.60 -19.12
N PRO A 84 10.40 -2.55 -19.86
CA PRO A 84 10.66 -2.64 -21.29
C PRO A 84 11.79 -3.62 -21.63
N GLU A 85 12.61 -4.03 -20.65
CA GLU A 85 13.66 -5.04 -20.81
C GLU A 85 13.17 -6.49 -20.54
N LEU A 86 11.91 -6.68 -20.14
CA LEU A 86 11.32 -7.99 -19.87
C LEU A 86 10.24 -8.34 -20.89
N ASP A 87 10.33 -9.54 -21.48
CA ASP A 87 9.36 -10.07 -22.45
C ASP A 87 8.00 -10.48 -21.83
N THR A 88 7.88 -10.44 -20.49
CA THR A 88 6.65 -10.82 -19.77
C THR A 88 6.23 -9.75 -18.77
N PRO A 89 4.91 -9.47 -18.63
CA PRO A 89 4.41 -8.51 -17.64
C PRO A 89 4.88 -8.84 -16.24
N ILE A 90 5.34 -7.84 -15.49
CA ILE A 90 5.86 -8.02 -14.13
C ILE A 90 4.74 -8.40 -13.14
N GLY A 91 3.55 -7.84 -13.36
CA GLY A 91 2.34 -8.10 -12.58
C GLY A 91 1.30 -6.99 -12.73
N LEU A 92 0.11 -7.20 -12.13
CA LEU A 92 -0.99 -6.22 -12.15
C LEU A 92 -1.10 -5.54 -10.78
N ILE A 93 -0.94 -4.22 -10.76
CA ILE A 93 -1.12 -3.43 -9.55
C ILE A 93 -2.62 -3.37 -9.22
N ASP A 94 -2.99 -3.73 -7.99
CA ASP A 94 -4.39 -3.73 -7.55
C ASP A 94 -5.04 -2.35 -7.74
N ILE A 95 -4.43 -1.30 -7.17
CA ILE A 95 -4.81 0.09 -7.42
C ILE A 95 -3.55 0.96 -7.63
N LYS A 96 -3.40 1.52 -8.84
CA LYS A 96 -2.40 2.55 -9.17
C LYS A 96 -3.04 3.93 -8.97
N ILE A 97 -2.36 4.78 -8.19
CA ILE A 97 -2.81 6.13 -7.87
C ILE A 97 -1.92 7.14 -8.61
N LEU A 98 -2.51 7.86 -9.56
CA LEU A 98 -1.84 8.92 -10.31
C LEU A 98 -2.21 10.27 -9.71
N TYR A 99 -1.21 11.07 -9.35
CA TYR A 99 -1.36 12.39 -8.73
C TYR A 99 -0.50 13.48 -9.40
N THR A 100 0.14 13.15 -10.51
CA THR A 100 0.85 14.09 -11.38
C THR A 100 0.53 13.75 -12.84
N MET A 101 0.95 14.61 -13.76
CA MET A 101 0.90 14.33 -15.20
C MET A 101 2.01 13.38 -15.68
N ASN A 102 2.98 13.06 -14.81
CA ASN A 102 4.01 12.07 -15.08
C ASN A 102 3.55 10.70 -14.54
N ASP A 103 3.24 9.77 -15.45
CA ASP A 103 2.75 8.43 -15.10
C ASP A 103 3.81 7.52 -14.46
N GLU A 104 5.08 7.95 -14.44
CA GLU A 104 6.17 7.34 -13.66
C GLU A 104 6.15 7.73 -12.18
N THR A 105 5.46 8.83 -11.83
CA THR A 105 5.32 9.30 -10.44
C THR A 105 3.92 8.97 -9.94
N TYR A 106 3.80 7.83 -9.27
CA TYR A 106 2.53 7.31 -8.80
C TYR A 106 2.64 6.85 -7.34
N LEU A 107 1.55 6.28 -6.82
CA LEU A 107 1.52 5.56 -5.56
C LEU A 107 0.84 4.23 -5.84
N THR A 108 1.35 3.16 -5.26
CA THR A 108 0.74 1.83 -5.38
C THR A 108 0.04 1.47 -4.09
N MET A 109 -1.19 0.99 -4.22
CA MET A 109 -1.92 0.29 -3.17
C MET A 109 -2.11 -1.15 -3.60
N GLU A 110 -1.52 -2.06 -2.83
CA GLU A 110 -1.74 -3.50 -2.94
C GLU A 110 -2.79 -3.93 -1.92
N CYS A 111 -3.70 -4.81 -2.28
CA CYS A 111 -4.81 -5.26 -1.46
C CYS A 111 -4.69 -6.75 -1.19
N LYS A 112 -4.93 -7.18 0.05
CA LYS A 112 -4.85 -8.60 0.44
C LYS A 112 -5.96 -8.98 1.39
N ARG A 113 -6.63 -10.11 1.16
CA ARG A 113 -7.53 -10.70 2.18
C ARG A 113 -6.72 -11.24 3.37
N ILE A 114 -7.21 -11.03 4.58
CA ILE A 114 -6.54 -11.46 5.81
C ILE A 114 -7.53 -11.90 6.89
N THR A 115 -7.11 -12.88 7.69
CA THR A 115 -7.81 -13.32 8.90
C THR A 115 -6.79 -13.65 9.99
N SER A 116 -7.17 -13.47 11.25
CA SER A 116 -6.32 -13.73 12.40
C SER A 116 -6.17 -15.22 12.73
N THR A 117 -6.80 -16.11 11.96
CA THR A 117 -6.82 -17.56 12.23
C THR A 117 -6.06 -18.40 11.18
N GLU A 118 -5.76 -17.83 10.01
CA GLU A 118 -5.15 -18.57 8.90
C GLU A 118 -3.73 -18.07 8.60
N ASN A 119 -2.73 -18.92 8.85
CA ASN A 119 -1.32 -18.59 8.55
C ASN A 119 -1.08 -18.33 7.05
N SER A 120 -1.80 -19.05 6.18
CA SER A 120 -1.61 -18.99 4.73
C SER A 120 -1.88 -17.59 4.17
N LEU A 121 -2.91 -16.89 4.70
CA LEU A 121 -3.25 -15.54 4.28
C LEU A 121 -2.22 -14.50 4.75
N ALA A 122 -1.69 -14.65 5.96
CA ALA A 122 -0.63 -13.78 6.45
C ALA A 122 0.68 -13.98 5.65
N LEU A 123 1.00 -15.23 5.29
CA LEU A 123 2.12 -15.53 4.40
C LEU A 123 1.91 -14.93 3.01
N LYS A 124 0.72 -15.05 2.42
CA LYS A 124 0.39 -14.39 1.14
C LYS A 124 0.49 -12.87 1.25
N TYR A 125 0.02 -12.28 2.34
CA TYR A 125 0.13 -10.84 2.58
C TYR A 125 1.60 -10.38 2.53
N VAL A 126 2.50 -11.09 3.20
CA VAL A 126 3.94 -10.76 3.21
C VAL A 126 4.61 -11.11 1.88
N ARG A 127 4.53 -12.37 1.45
CA ARG A 127 5.28 -12.87 0.27
C ARG A 127 4.76 -12.37 -1.06
N ASN A 128 3.47 -12.06 -1.15
CA ASN A 128 2.90 -11.55 -2.40
C ASN A 128 2.61 -10.05 -2.29
N GLY A 129 2.12 -9.57 -1.14
CA GLY A 129 1.81 -8.16 -0.97
C GLY A 129 3.05 -7.29 -0.77
N VAL A 130 3.83 -7.57 0.29
CA VAL A 130 5.04 -6.79 0.62
C VAL A 130 6.16 -7.02 -0.40
N ASN A 131 6.43 -8.27 -0.80
CA ASN A 131 7.53 -8.59 -1.73
C ASN A 131 7.42 -7.84 -3.08
N ARG A 132 6.21 -7.57 -3.57
CA ARG A 132 6.03 -6.81 -4.83
C ARG A 132 6.63 -5.41 -4.77
N PHE A 133 6.71 -4.79 -3.60
CA PHE A 133 7.40 -3.51 -3.43
C PHE A 133 8.92 -3.69 -3.31
N THR A 134 9.37 -4.76 -2.65
CA THR A 134 10.78 -4.99 -2.26
C THR A 134 11.60 -5.49 -3.43
N SER A 135 11.01 -6.33 -4.28
CA SER A 135 11.56 -6.74 -5.58
C SER A 135 11.63 -5.59 -6.59
N GLY A 136 11.06 -4.42 -6.27
CA GLY A 136 11.01 -3.26 -7.15
C GLY A 136 9.93 -3.35 -8.23
N LYS A 137 9.12 -4.42 -8.24
CA LYS A 137 8.02 -4.61 -9.19
C LYS A 137 7.00 -3.48 -9.11
N TYR A 138 6.70 -3.00 -7.90
CA TYR A 138 5.80 -1.88 -7.64
C TYR A 138 6.50 -0.73 -6.93
N GLY A 139 6.21 0.49 -7.38
CA GLY A 139 6.81 1.72 -6.85
C GLY A 139 8.34 1.72 -6.90
N PRO A 140 8.99 1.36 -8.03
CA PRO A 140 10.44 1.45 -8.13
C PRO A 140 10.89 2.88 -7.82
N ARG A 141 11.82 3.05 -6.88
CA ARG A 141 12.34 4.37 -6.43
C ARG A 141 11.32 5.27 -5.73
N HIS A 142 10.15 4.74 -5.37
CA HIS A 142 9.13 5.48 -4.64
C HIS A 142 9.44 5.43 -3.14
N ALA A 143 9.14 6.51 -2.41
CA ALA A 143 9.38 6.57 -0.97
C ALA A 143 8.33 5.80 -0.16
N PHE A 144 7.12 5.62 -0.73
CA PHE A 144 5.98 5.01 -0.05
C PHE A 144 5.20 4.04 -0.93
N GLY A 145 4.59 3.03 -0.28
CA GLY A 145 3.54 2.16 -0.81
C GLY A 145 2.47 1.93 0.25
N ILE A 146 1.28 1.47 -0.16
CA ILE A 146 0.20 1.08 0.75
C ILE A 146 -0.11 -0.40 0.57
N VAL A 147 -0.30 -1.11 1.68
CA VAL A 147 -0.81 -2.48 1.68
C VAL A 147 -2.09 -2.55 2.52
N THR A 148 -3.22 -2.78 1.87
CA THR A 148 -4.55 -2.81 2.51
C THR A 148 -4.96 -4.25 2.79
N GLY A 149 -5.19 -4.58 4.05
CA GLY A 149 -5.71 -5.86 4.51
C GLY A 149 -7.24 -5.85 4.63
N TYR A 150 -7.94 -6.65 3.82
CA TYR A 150 -9.38 -6.88 3.98
C TYR A 150 -9.61 -7.93 5.05
N VAL A 151 -10.02 -7.48 6.24
CA VAL A 151 -10.13 -8.29 7.45
C VAL A 151 -11.46 -9.04 7.44
N THR A 152 -11.40 -10.37 7.30
CA THR A 152 -12.60 -11.22 7.22
C THR A 152 -13.12 -11.70 8.57
N CYS A 153 -12.31 -11.59 9.64
CA CYS A 153 -12.69 -12.02 10.99
C CYS A 153 -13.24 -10.90 11.89
N GLY A 154 -13.34 -9.67 11.38
CA GLY A 154 -13.79 -8.50 12.14
C GLY A 154 -12.80 -7.99 13.20
N ASP A 155 -11.59 -8.54 13.26
CA ASP A 155 -10.55 -8.18 14.23
C ASP A 155 -9.28 -7.69 13.50
N PRO A 156 -9.19 -6.38 13.20
CA PRO A 156 -8.08 -5.82 12.46
C PRO A 156 -6.78 -5.83 13.26
N ASP A 157 -6.84 -5.66 14.59
CA ASP A 157 -5.66 -5.66 15.46
C ASP A 157 -4.99 -7.04 15.48
N ALA A 158 -5.79 -8.12 15.64
CA ALA A 158 -5.25 -9.48 15.61
C ALA A 158 -4.68 -9.85 14.22
N CYS A 159 -5.26 -9.33 13.14
CA CYS A 159 -4.72 -9.51 11.79
C CYS A 159 -3.38 -8.77 11.62
N ALA A 160 -3.30 -7.53 12.07
CA ALA A 160 -2.08 -6.74 12.02
C ALA A 160 -0.95 -7.37 12.84
N GLU A 161 -1.24 -7.83 14.06
CA GLU A 161 -0.27 -8.52 14.90
C GLU A 161 0.25 -9.79 14.21
N ARG A 162 -0.64 -10.56 13.58
CA ARG A 162 -0.28 -11.75 12.83
C ARG A 162 0.61 -11.43 11.62
N VAL A 163 0.30 -10.38 10.86
CA VAL A 163 1.14 -9.93 9.74
C VAL A 163 2.51 -9.49 10.26
N GLY A 164 2.57 -8.68 11.33
CA GLY A 164 3.84 -8.26 11.93
C GLY A 164 4.70 -9.44 12.40
N LYS A 165 4.11 -10.42 13.08
CA LYS A 165 4.79 -11.67 13.48
C LYS A 165 5.27 -12.49 12.28
N THR A 166 4.48 -12.54 11.21
CA THR A 166 4.84 -13.26 9.98
C THR A 166 6.00 -12.56 9.28
N LEU A 167 5.92 -11.23 9.11
CA LEU A 167 6.96 -10.42 8.49
C LEU A 167 8.30 -10.55 9.22
N ALA A 168 8.29 -10.50 10.55
CA ALA A 168 9.50 -10.65 11.36
C ALA A 168 10.17 -12.04 11.26
N ARG A 169 9.46 -13.05 10.77
CA ARG A 169 9.98 -14.42 10.57
C ARG A 169 10.39 -14.69 9.13
N GLU A 170 9.91 -13.91 8.17
CA GLU A 170 10.23 -14.10 6.77
C GLU A 170 11.66 -13.64 6.46
N PRO A 171 12.38 -14.35 5.57
CA PRO A 171 13.76 -13.99 5.24
C PRO A 171 13.89 -12.56 4.69
N VAL A 172 14.90 -11.83 5.15
CA VAL A 172 15.21 -10.48 4.64
C VAL A 172 15.40 -10.46 3.11
N PRO A 173 16.02 -11.46 2.45
CA PRO A 173 16.10 -11.46 0.98
C PRO A 173 14.74 -11.44 0.26
N GLU A 174 13.67 -11.95 0.88
CA GLU A 174 12.32 -11.97 0.30
C GLU A 174 11.57 -10.65 0.55
N THR A 175 11.77 -10.05 1.73
CA THR A 175 10.94 -8.94 2.20
C THR A 175 11.68 -7.62 2.25
N GLY A 176 13.00 -7.59 2.12
CA GLY A 176 13.83 -6.42 2.35
C GLY A 176 13.63 -5.77 3.72
N TYR A 177 12.96 -6.44 4.68
CA TYR A 177 12.45 -5.84 5.90
C TYR A 177 13.57 -5.34 6.81
N ASP A 178 13.49 -4.08 7.19
CA ASP A 178 14.36 -3.47 8.18
C ASP A 178 13.84 -3.78 9.59
N SER A 179 14.49 -4.74 10.26
CA SER A 179 14.16 -5.13 11.63
C SER A 179 14.49 -4.07 12.67
N GLU A 180 15.42 -3.15 12.40
CA GLU A 180 15.72 -2.02 13.29
C GLU A 180 14.62 -0.96 13.21
N PHE A 181 14.08 -0.73 12.00
CA PHE A 181 12.89 0.11 11.85
C PHE A 181 11.68 -0.55 12.52
N GLY A 182 11.44 -1.83 12.24
CA GLY A 182 10.41 -2.63 12.90
C GLY A 182 8.97 -2.38 12.43
N TRP A 183 8.02 -3.05 13.07
CA TRP A 183 6.59 -2.87 12.85
C TRP A 183 6.07 -1.77 13.77
N ARG A 184 5.87 -0.56 13.24
CA ARG A 184 5.49 0.62 14.03
C ARG A 184 4.01 0.91 13.91
N VAL A 185 3.36 1.24 15.01
CA VAL A 185 2.01 1.82 15.01
C VAL A 185 2.11 3.27 14.54
N ASP A 186 1.18 3.69 13.69
CA ASP A 186 1.14 5.02 13.08
C ASP A 186 -0.28 5.62 13.11
N ASP A 187 -0.88 5.61 14.31
CA ASP A 187 -2.27 6.05 14.55
C ASP A 187 -2.48 7.57 14.33
N GLU A 188 -1.40 8.34 14.27
CA GLU A 188 -1.45 9.79 14.01
C GLU A 188 -1.55 10.13 12.52
N LEU A 189 -1.35 9.16 11.62
CA LEU A 189 -1.36 9.39 10.17
C LEU A 189 -2.74 9.86 9.69
N ILE A 190 -3.81 9.22 10.20
CA ILE A 190 -5.21 9.59 9.97
C ILE A 190 -5.95 9.40 11.30
N LYS A 191 -6.32 10.52 11.91
CA LYS A 191 -6.97 10.53 13.22
C LYS A 191 -8.20 9.62 13.27
N GLY A 192 -8.27 8.77 14.29
CA GLY A 192 -9.41 7.87 14.52
C GLY A 192 -9.34 6.55 13.73
N THR A 193 -8.23 6.30 13.05
CA THR A 193 -7.99 5.05 12.31
C THR A 193 -6.63 4.49 12.67
N ARG A 194 -6.47 3.17 12.52
CA ARG A 194 -5.24 2.47 12.88
C ARG A 194 -4.43 2.12 11.66
N HIS A 195 -3.15 2.45 11.71
CA HIS A 195 -2.18 2.15 10.66
C HIS A 195 -0.90 1.59 11.25
N TYR A 196 -0.16 0.88 10.41
CA TYR A 196 1.18 0.43 10.76
C TYR A 196 2.14 0.80 9.66
N ARG A 197 3.41 0.94 10.03
CA ARG A 197 4.48 1.35 9.14
C ARG A 197 5.66 0.41 9.28
N THR A 198 6.22 0.03 8.14
CA THR A 198 7.46 -0.73 8.03
C THR A 198 8.38 -0.07 7.00
N GLN A 199 9.66 -0.41 7.04
CA GLN A 199 10.65 0.04 6.06
C GLN A 199 11.30 -1.17 5.40
N HIS A 200 11.56 -1.04 4.10
CA HIS A 200 12.08 -2.12 3.28
C HIS A 200 13.14 -1.63 2.30
N SER A 201 14.21 -2.41 2.13
CA SER A 201 15.17 -2.24 1.04
C SER A 201 14.61 -2.79 -0.27
N GLN A 202 14.70 -2.02 -1.34
CA GLN A 202 14.41 -2.48 -2.70
C GLN A 202 15.66 -3.10 -3.30
N THR A 203 15.70 -4.44 -3.34
CA THR A 203 16.92 -5.23 -3.66
C THR A 203 17.49 -4.91 -5.04
N ALA A 204 16.64 -4.61 -6.02
CA ALA A 204 17.07 -4.27 -7.38
C ALA A 204 17.57 -2.83 -7.57
N LEU A 205 17.28 -1.90 -6.64
CA LEU A 205 17.37 -0.45 -6.91
C LEU A 205 18.22 0.34 -5.92
N THR A 206 18.83 -0.29 -4.91
CA THR A 206 19.57 0.40 -3.83
C THR A 206 18.76 1.56 -3.22
N ASN A 207 17.45 1.36 -3.07
CA ASN A 207 16.50 2.35 -2.55
C ASN A 207 15.79 1.78 -1.31
N THR A 208 15.21 2.64 -0.48
CA THR A 208 14.30 2.23 0.60
C THR A 208 12.88 2.70 0.31
N ILE A 209 11.91 1.89 0.73
CA ILE A 209 10.48 2.20 0.65
C ILE A 209 9.83 1.97 2.01
N GLU A 210 8.96 2.89 2.42
CA GLU A 210 8.09 2.69 3.58
C GLU A 210 6.74 2.17 3.13
N LEU A 211 6.26 1.09 3.75
CA LEU A 211 4.93 0.57 3.50
C LEU A 211 4.00 1.00 4.62
N ILE A 212 2.85 1.57 4.26
CA ILE A 212 1.77 1.82 5.19
C ILE A 212 0.76 0.68 5.09
N HIS A 213 0.52 0.04 6.22
CA HIS A 213 -0.44 -1.05 6.35
C HIS A 213 -1.75 -0.51 6.92
N ALA A 214 -2.84 -0.69 6.19
CA ALA A 214 -4.19 -0.37 6.63
C ALA A 214 -5.01 -1.66 6.72
N PHE A 215 -5.70 -1.89 7.84
CA PHE A 215 -6.53 -3.09 8.03
C PHE A 215 -7.99 -2.65 8.18
N VAL A 216 -8.83 -3.06 7.24
CA VAL A 216 -10.23 -2.61 7.15
C VAL A 216 -11.17 -3.82 7.19
N SER A 217 -12.14 -3.79 8.12
CA SER A 217 -13.02 -4.93 8.41
C SER A 217 -14.15 -5.04 7.41
N LEU A 218 -14.33 -6.24 6.86
CA LEU A 218 -15.57 -6.62 6.19
C LEU A 218 -16.68 -6.83 7.24
N ASN A 219 -17.92 -6.57 6.84
CA ASN A 219 -19.10 -6.82 7.66
C ASN A 219 -19.31 -8.32 7.91
#